data_AF-A0A1X0F4N8-F1
#
_entry.id   AF-A0A1X0F4N8-F1
#
_cell.length_a   1.000
_cell.length_b   1.000
_cell.length_c   1.000
_cell.angle_alpha   90.00
_cell.angle_beta   90.00
_cell.angle_gamma   90.00
#
_symmetry.space_group_name_H-M   'P 1'
#
loop_
_entity.id
_entity.type
_entity.pdbx_description
1 polymer ?
#
loop_
_entity_poly.entity_id
_entity_poly.type
_entity_poly.pdbx_seq_one_letter_code
_entity_poly.pdbx_strand_id
1 'polypeptide(L)'
;AGGLGGNAGVIFGTGGAGGAGGLAIGAATTGGNGNSGGKGGVIGNGGDGGAGATGGTTGGSGGNGGNATIVIGGNGGNAGIGGTTNGKAGIGGGGLVPGHDGLT
;
A
#
# COMPACT_ATOMS: atom_id res chain seq x y z
N ALA A 1 -9.01 9.91 -3.35
CA ALA A 1 -8.15 8.92 -2.68
C ALA A 1 -8.98 7.69 -2.39
N GLY A 2 -8.41 6.49 -2.48
CA GLY A 2 -9.11 5.25 -2.12
C GLY A 2 -9.13 5.03 -0.60
N GLY A 3 -9.81 3.97 -0.14
CA GLY A 3 -9.88 3.59 1.27
C GLY A 3 -8.80 2.57 1.67
N LEU A 4 -8.72 2.26 2.97
CA LEU A 4 -7.94 1.13 3.47
C LEU A 4 -8.46 -0.20 2.90
N GLY A 5 -7.56 -1.17 2.74
CA GLY A 5 -7.93 -2.53 2.42
C GLY A 5 -8.73 -3.19 3.54
N GLY A 6 -9.82 -3.88 3.20
CA GLY A 6 -10.66 -4.59 4.17
C GLY A 6 -9.95 -5.79 4.77
N ASN A 7 -10.09 -6.03 6.07
CA ASN A 7 -9.59 -7.26 6.69
C ASN A 7 -10.51 -8.43 6.34
N ALA A 8 -9.90 -9.59 6.10
CA ALA A 8 -10.63 -10.83 5.91
C ALA A 8 -11.32 -11.32 7.19
N GLY A 9 -12.17 -12.33 7.04
CA GLY A 9 -12.67 -13.13 8.15
C GLY A 9 -11.55 -13.91 8.86
N VAL A 10 -11.82 -14.36 10.08
CA VAL A 10 -10.79 -14.91 10.98
C VAL A 10 -10.09 -16.14 10.40
N ILE A 11 -10.82 -17.13 9.91
CA ILE A 11 -10.21 -18.41 9.47
C ILE A 11 -9.83 -18.38 8.00
N PHE A 12 -10.74 -17.96 7.13
CA PHE A 12 -10.54 -17.92 5.69
C PHE A 12 -10.78 -16.52 5.15
N GLY A 13 -9.94 -16.13 4.18
CA GLY A 13 -10.15 -14.94 3.35
C GLY A 13 -8.88 -14.13 3.16
N THR A 14 -8.81 -13.44 2.03
CA THR A 14 -7.72 -12.54 1.67
C THR A 14 -8.02 -11.12 2.13
N GLY A 15 -7.01 -10.42 2.62
CA GLY A 15 -7.13 -8.99 2.85
C GLY A 15 -7.37 -8.24 1.54
N GLY A 16 -8.22 -7.21 1.57
CA GLY A 16 -8.45 -6.33 0.44
C GLY A 16 -7.24 -5.44 0.16
N ALA A 17 -7.02 -5.06 -1.09
CA ALA A 17 -5.98 -4.10 -1.44
C ALA A 17 -6.28 -2.70 -0.89
N GLY A 18 -5.23 -1.97 -0.54
CA GLY A 18 -5.31 -0.56 -0.17
C GLY A 18 -5.53 0.31 -1.39
N GLY A 19 -6.37 1.34 -1.24
CA GLY A 19 -6.65 2.29 -2.30
C GLY A 19 -5.50 3.25 -2.57
N ALA A 20 -5.29 3.60 -3.84
CA ALA A 20 -4.26 4.56 -4.25
C ALA A 20 -4.49 5.95 -3.67
N GLY A 21 -3.38 6.69 -3.54
CA GLY A 21 -3.39 8.09 -3.13
C GLY A 21 -4.14 8.99 -4.11
N GLY A 22 -4.64 10.12 -3.61
CA GLY A 22 -5.24 11.14 -4.46
C GLY A 22 -4.18 11.97 -5.18
N LEU A 23 -4.35 12.17 -6.49
CA LEU A 23 -3.52 13.09 -7.27
C LEU A 23 -3.63 14.51 -6.70
N ALA A 24 -2.49 15.19 -6.56
CA ALA A 24 -2.45 16.59 -6.19
C ALA A 24 -1.80 17.42 -7.31
N ILE A 25 -2.59 18.24 -8.00
CA ILE A 25 -2.16 18.99 -9.19
C ILE A 25 -1.80 20.43 -8.79
N GLY A 26 -0.57 20.85 -9.05
CA GLY A 26 -0.07 22.21 -8.78
C GLY A 26 1.41 22.21 -8.39
N ALA A 27 2.13 23.30 -8.66
CA ALA A 27 3.60 23.32 -8.56
C ALA A 27 4.19 23.14 -7.14
N ALA A 28 3.37 23.26 -6.08
CA ALA A 28 3.80 23.17 -4.69
C ALA A 28 3.02 22.11 -3.88
N THR A 29 2.46 21.11 -4.56
CA THR A 29 1.62 20.10 -3.92
C THR A 29 2.38 18.81 -3.60
N THR A 30 1.98 18.16 -2.50
CA THR A 30 2.39 16.79 -2.18
C THR A 30 1.32 15.82 -2.66
N GLY A 31 1.72 14.76 -3.37
CA GLY A 31 0.81 13.69 -3.78
C GLY A 31 0.20 12.97 -2.58
N GLY A 32 -1.04 12.51 -2.71
CA GLY A 32 -1.68 11.73 -1.66
C GLY A 32 -0.98 10.38 -1.44
N ASN A 33 -0.91 9.93 -0.19
CA ASN A 33 -0.37 8.61 0.13
C ASN A 33 -1.32 7.50 -0.30
N GLY A 34 -0.76 6.37 -0.72
CA GLY A 34 -1.48 5.12 -0.85
C GLY A 34 -1.85 4.55 0.51
N ASN A 35 -2.98 3.86 0.57
CA ASN A 35 -3.50 3.28 1.80
C ASN A 35 -2.96 1.87 2.01
N SER A 36 -2.89 1.43 3.26
CA SER A 36 -2.44 0.07 3.56
C SER A 36 -3.44 -0.98 3.05
N GLY A 37 -2.91 -2.15 2.68
CA GLY A 37 -3.69 -3.35 2.43
C GLY A 37 -4.25 -3.96 3.72
N GLY A 38 -5.32 -4.73 3.58
CA GLY A 38 -6.01 -5.41 4.66
C GLY A 38 -5.32 -6.71 5.08
N LYS A 39 -5.58 -7.16 6.30
CA LYS A 39 -5.04 -8.43 6.81
C LYS A 39 -5.79 -9.62 6.21
N GLY A 40 -5.06 -10.70 5.92
CA GLY A 40 -5.64 -12.01 5.63
C GLY A 40 -6.16 -12.70 6.89
N GLY A 41 -6.98 -13.72 6.70
CA GLY A 41 -7.36 -14.66 7.77
C GLY A 41 -6.16 -15.54 8.17
N VAL A 42 -6.41 -16.57 8.98
CA VAL A 42 -5.40 -17.61 9.25
C VAL A 42 -4.93 -18.21 7.92
N ILE A 43 -5.89 -18.62 7.09
CA ILE A 43 -5.66 -19.10 5.72
C ILE A 43 -6.13 -18.03 4.75
N GLY A 44 -5.20 -17.14 4.40
CA GLY A 44 -5.38 -16.17 3.33
C GLY A 44 -4.23 -15.18 3.26
N ASN A 45 -4.06 -14.59 2.08
CA ASN A 45 -3.02 -13.59 1.85
C ASN A 45 -3.40 -12.25 2.48
N GLY A 46 -2.38 -11.46 2.82
CA GLY A 46 -2.57 -10.04 3.04
C GLY A 46 -2.89 -9.33 1.71
N GLY A 47 -3.60 -8.21 1.78
CA GLY A 47 -3.86 -7.38 0.61
C GLY A 47 -2.67 -6.46 0.30
N ASP A 48 -2.44 -6.14 -0.96
CA ASP A 48 -1.39 -5.20 -1.35
C ASP A 48 -1.67 -3.78 -0.85
N GLY A 49 -0.62 -3.02 -0.56
CA GLY A 49 -0.72 -1.60 -0.30
C GLY A 49 -1.00 -0.79 -1.56
N GLY A 50 -1.75 0.31 -1.42
CA GLY A 50 -2.04 1.22 -2.52
C GLY A 50 -0.82 2.03 -2.94
N ALA A 51 -0.71 2.39 -4.22
CA ALA A 51 0.36 3.27 -4.69
C ALA A 51 0.18 4.71 -4.17
N GLY A 52 1.30 5.38 -3.90
CA GLY A 52 1.33 6.82 -3.68
C GLY A 52 1.03 7.58 -4.98
N ALA A 53 0.42 8.75 -4.86
CA ALA A 53 0.07 9.57 -6.01
C ALA A 53 1.19 10.52 -6.40
N THR A 54 1.16 10.98 -7.65
CA THR A 54 2.04 12.05 -8.12
C THR A 54 1.77 13.36 -7.38
N GLY A 55 2.82 14.13 -7.08
CA GLY A 55 2.74 15.48 -6.54
C GLY A 55 3.61 16.47 -7.33
N GLY A 56 3.31 17.77 -7.21
CA GLY A 56 4.09 18.80 -7.88
C GLY A 56 5.51 18.94 -7.37
N THR A 57 5.71 18.84 -6.05
CA THR A 57 7.05 18.83 -5.43
C THR A 57 7.40 17.43 -4.93
N THR A 58 6.57 16.90 -4.04
CA THR A 58 6.81 15.61 -3.39
C THR A 58 5.75 14.60 -3.79
N GLY A 59 6.18 13.41 -4.22
CA GLY A 59 5.27 12.29 -4.45
C GLY A 59 4.67 11.75 -3.14
N GLY A 60 3.46 11.21 -3.21
CA GLY A 60 2.84 10.52 -2.08
C GLY A 60 3.58 9.22 -1.76
N SER A 61 3.60 8.80 -0.50
CA SER A 61 4.16 7.50 -0.13
C SER A 61 3.23 6.36 -0.53
N GLY A 62 3.78 5.20 -0.88
CA GLY A 62 3.03 3.97 -1.03
C GLY A 62 2.51 3.46 0.32
N GLY A 63 1.37 2.76 0.28
CA GLY A 63 0.79 2.11 1.45
C GLY A 63 1.49 0.79 1.77
N ASN A 64 1.49 0.38 3.04
CA ASN A 64 2.07 -0.90 3.41
C ASN A 64 1.18 -2.07 2.96
N GLY A 65 1.80 -3.20 2.65
CA GLY A 65 1.10 -4.45 2.45
C GLY A 65 0.43 -4.93 3.75
N GLY A 66 -0.68 -5.66 3.60
CA GLY A 66 -1.39 -6.29 4.69
C GLY A 66 -0.69 -7.55 5.16
N ASN A 67 -0.83 -7.88 6.45
CA ASN A 67 -0.22 -9.09 7.00
C ASN A 67 -1.09 -10.34 6.76
N ALA A 68 -0.43 -11.48 6.60
CA ALA A 68 -1.00 -12.82 6.66
C ALA A 68 -0.48 -13.57 7.89
N THR A 69 -1.13 -14.69 8.23
CA THR A 69 -0.67 -15.58 9.31
C THR A 69 0.27 -16.66 8.78
N ILE A 70 -0.25 -17.60 7.97
CA ILE A 70 0.52 -18.75 7.47
C ILE A 70 0.61 -18.82 5.94
N VAL A 71 0.24 -17.73 5.24
CA VAL A 71 0.30 -17.65 3.77
C VAL A 71 1.23 -16.51 3.35
N ILE A 72 0.86 -15.69 2.36
CA ILE A 72 1.73 -14.65 1.79
C ILE A 72 1.25 -13.27 2.26
N GLY A 73 2.17 -12.44 2.78
CA GLY A 73 1.87 -11.03 3.07
C GLY A 73 1.64 -10.24 1.77
N GLY A 74 0.83 -9.18 1.84
CA GLY A 74 0.64 -8.30 0.68
C GLY A 74 1.90 -7.50 0.36
N ASN A 75 2.11 -7.13 -0.89
CA ASN A 75 3.21 -6.25 -1.27
C ASN A 75 2.96 -4.81 -0.81
N GLY A 76 4.02 -4.06 -0.55
CA GLY A 76 3.95 -2.62 -0.36
C GLY A 76 3.61 -1.91 -1.68
N GLY A 77 2.89 -0.79 -1.57
CA GLY A 77 2.61 0.06 -2.71
C GLY A 77 3.83 0.86 -3.14
N ASN A 78 3.92 1.16 -4.43
CA ASN A 78 4.99 2.01 -4.96
C ASN A 78 4.84 3.46 -4.47
N ALA A 79 5.97 4.16 -4.37
CA ALA A 79 5.99 5.60 -4.18
C ALA A 79 5.35 6.32 -5.38
N GLY A 80 4.71 7.44 -5.08
CA GLY A 80 4.35 8.43 -6.07
C GLY A 80 5.58 9.21 -6.51
N ILE A 81 5.55 9.70 -7.75
CA ILE A 81 6.62 10.54 -8.30
C ILE A 81 6.38 12.00 -7.88
N GLY A 82 7.43 12.71 -7.46
CA GLY A 82 7.38 14.15 -7.23
C GLY A 82 8.28 14.90 -8.20
N GLY A 83 7.99 16.19 -8.42
CA GLY A 83 8.84 17.04 -9.27
C GLY A 83 10.25 17.28 -8.70
N THR A 84 10.42 17.17 -7.38
CA THR A 84 11.72 17.25 -6.71
C THR A 84 12.07 16.00 -5.92
N THR A 85 11.08 15.37 -5.31
CA THR A 85 11.31 14.23 -4.39
C THR A 85 10.22 13.18 -4.57
N ASN A 86 10.60 11.92 -4.80
CA ASN A 86 9.62 10.82 -4.78
C ASN A 86 9.10 10.58 -3.36
N GLY A 87 7.92 9.96 -3.27
CA GLY A 87 7.43 9.44 -1.99
C GLY A 87 8.29 8.28 -1.48
N LYS A 88 7.94 7.77 -0.30
CA LYS A 88 8.53 6.51 0.18
C LYS A 88 7.73 5.33 -0.37
N ALA A 89 8.43 4.25 -0.71
CA ALA A 89 7.78 2.98 -0.96
C ALA A 89 7.09 2.46 0.31
N GLY A 90 5.98 1.76 0.13
CA GLY A 90 5.34 1.01 1.19
C GLY A 90 6.14 -0.25 1.54
N ILE A 91 6.06 -0.67 2.80
CA ILE A 91 6.71 -1.89 3.29
C ILE A 91 5.81 -3.09 3.00
N GLY A 92 6.38 -4.21 2.57
CA GLY A 92 5.67 -5.49 2.42
C GLY A 92 5.09 -6.00 3.75
N GLY A 93 3.94 -6.66 3.66
CA GLY A 93 3.28 -7.26 4.81
C GLY A 93 3.99 -8.54 5.29
N GLY A 94 3.87 -8.85 6.58
CA GLY A 94 4.38 -10.09 7.15
C GLY A 94 3.52 -11.31 6.74
N GLY A 95 4.13 -12.50 6.77
CA GLY A 95 3.47 -13.78 6.49
C GLY A 95 4.48 -14.93 6.61
N LEU A 96 4.05 -16.15 6.33
CA LEU A 96 5.00 -17.27 6.16
C LEU A 96 5.95 -16.97 5.00
N VAL A 97 5.41 -16.36 3.95
CA VAL A 97 6.19 -15.66 2.93
C VAL A 97 5.88 -14.16 3.06
N PRO A 98 6.87 -13.32 3.38
CA PRO A 98 6.68 -11.87 3.42
C PRO A 98 6.33 -11.31 2.03
N GLY A 99 5.55 -10.24 2.00
CA GLY A 99 5.36 -9.43 0.80
C GLY A 99 6.62 -8.61 0.50
N HIS A 100 6.76 -8.19 -0.76
CA HIS A 100 7.86 -7.32 -1.16
C HIS A 100 7.56 -5.86 -0.83
N ASP A 101 8.59 -5.07 -0.55
CA ASP A 101 8.48 -3.62 -0.49
C ASP A 101 8.15 -3.04 -1.87
N GLY A 102 7.50 -1.88 -1.88
CA GLY A 102 7.22 -1.14 -3.11
C GLY A 102 8.49 -0.53 -3.73
N LEU A 103 8.34 -0.04 -4.96
CA LEU A 103 9.38 0.71 -5.65
C LEU A 103 9.35 2.20 -5.28
N THR A 104 10.52 2.81 -5.14
CA THR A 104 10.74 4.26 -4.96
C THR A 104 11.04 4.99 -6.25
#